data_AF-A0A973DC26-F1
#
_entry.id   AF-A0A973DC26-F1
#
_cell.length_a   1.000
_cell.length_b   1.000
_cell.length_c   1.000
_cell.angle_alpha   90.00
_cell.angle_beta   90.00
_cell.angle_gamma   90.00
#
_symmetry.space_group_name_H-M   'P 1'
#
loop_
_entity.id
_entity.type
_entity.pdbx_description
1 polymer ?
#
loop_
_entity_poly.entity_id
_entity_poly.type
_entity_poly.pdbx_seq_one_letter_code
_entity_poly.pdbx_strand_id
1 'polypeptide(L)'
;MSEVIKQWFIKHMPVQEDIGLHENKAFIRWIGYPLLAILVVVIAVTWNLFETGIYSFDKEFEISFVTLNDFAKYYAFPIASLTVPLTFGVMFNRFHSSKQKAKSNLLVEQNNSANNFFNHYKYFAEFCESLSNDFFNKKENIGPEILYKKLFPEASVVHFTTNANEKFIDDIISAFHNTLEEYKNHLLNTELKTVSSLQETGYFQEVETIVVNLFKEPFKFQFKCNGIYYEEFISSPSNFSGILQRIRNLIFMLLHFNGISNHQLLIDNFLTKFVTLEKNFKTQVNIDQF
;
A
#
# COMPACT_ATOMS: atom_id res chain seq x y z
N MET A 1 -30.23 -12.66 20.12
CA MET A 1 -31.12 -11.48 20.06
C MET A 1 -31.84 -11.53 18.73
N SER A 2 -33.16 -11.40 18.68
CA SER A 2 -33.86 -11.49 17.38
C SER A 2 -33.44 -10.33 16.48
N GLU A 3 -33.35 -10.56 15.17
CA GLU A 3 -32.95 -9.53 14.20
C GLU A 3 -33.88 -8.31 14.27
N VAL A 4 -35.15 -8.52 14.64
CA VAL A 4 -36.15 -7.48 14.87
C VAL A 4 -35.75 -6.54 16.02
N ILE A 5 -35.28 -7.10 17.15
CA ILE A 5 -34.84 -6.31 18.30
C ILE A 5 -33.60 -5.48 17.93
N LYS A 6 -32.65 -6.08 17.21
CA LYS A 6 -31.45 -5.40 16.73
C LYS A 6 -31.78 -4.24 15.80
N GLN A 7 -32.66 -4.45 14.82
CA GLN A 7 -33.11 -3.40 13.91
C GLN A 7 -33.85 -2.27 14.63
N TRP A 8 -34.66 -2.61 15.64
CA TRP A 8 -35.32 -1.61 16.49
C TRP A 8 -34.28 -0.73 17.21
N PHE A 9 -33.26 -1.33 17.82
CA PHE A 9 -32.18 -0.58 18.48
C PHE A 9 -31.41 0.32 17.51
N ILE A 10 -31.06 -0.18 16.32
CA ILE A 10 -30.35 0.61 15.29
C ILE A 10 -31.20 1.83 14.88
N LYS A 11 -32.51 1.64 14.72
CA LYS A 11 -33.44 2.70 14.30
C LYS A 11 -33.68 3.74 15.39
N HIS A 12 -33.82 3.32 16.65
CA HIS A 12 -34.28 4.18 17.74
C HIS A 12 -33.16 4.69 18.66
N MET A 13 -31.99 4.03 18.64
CA MET A 13 -30.79 4.45 19.36
C MET A 13 -29.58 4.58 18.42
N PRO A 14 -29.66 5.45 17.39
CA PRO A 14 -28.53 5.67 16.49
C PRO A 14 -27.35 6.30 17.24
N VAL A 15 -26.25 5.56 17.30
CA VAL A 15 -24.97 6.07 17.80
C VAL A 15 -24.31 6.84 16.65
N GLN A 16 -24.35 8.16 16.73
CA GLN A 16 -23.71 9.08 15.78
C GLN A 16 -22.26 9.29 16.20
N GLU A 17 -21.34 8.93 15.31
CA GLU A 17 -19.90 8.86 15.62
C GLU A 17 -19.23 10.23 15.47
N ASP A 18 -19.82 11.14 14.70
CA ASP A 18 -19.22 12.42 14.30
C ASP A 18 -19.48 13.58 15.27
N ILE A 19 -20.26 13.34 16.32
CA ILE A 19 -20.67 14.38 17.26
C ILE A 19 -20.40 13.94 18.70
N GLY A 20 -20.30 14.93 19.59
CA GLY A 20 -20.16 14.68 21.01
C GLY A 20 -21.36 13.91 21.57
N LEU A 21 -21.13 13.08 22.59
CA LEU A 21 -22.19 12.28 23.22
C LEU A 21 -23.36 13.13 23.71
N HIS A 22 -23.07 14.32 24.25
CA HIS A 22 -24.06 15.26 24.77
C HIS A 22 -24.92 15.91 23.67
N GLU A 23 -24.44 15.92 22.42
CA GLU A 23 -25.17 16.42 21.25
C GLU A 23 -26.00 15.31 20.57
N ASN A 24 -25.75 14.04 20.94
CA ASN A 24 -26.45 12.91 20.36
C ASN A 24 -27.93 12.90 20.79
N LYS A 25 -28.83 13.05 19.81
CA LYS A 25 -30.28 13.10 20.05
C LYS A 25 -30.82 11.82 20.71
N ALA A 26 -30.25 10.66 20.41
CA ALA A 26 -30.65 9.41 21.05
C ALA A 26 -30.20 9.37 22.51
N PHE A 27 -28.99 9.84 22.82
CA PHE A 27 -28.53 9.98 24.20
C PHE A 27 -29.45 10.90 25.02
N ILE A 28 -29.76 12.09 24.48
CA ILE A 28 -30.70 13.03 25.12
C ILE A 28 -32.08 12.37 25.30
N ARG A 29 -32.60 11.67 24.28
CA ARG A 29 -33.94 11.07 24.34
C ARG A 29 -34.05 9.95 25.37
N TRP A 30 -33.05 9.07 25.43
CA TRP A 30 -33.13 7.83 26.21
C TRP A 30 -32.52 7.93 27.60
N ILE A 31 -31.70 8.96 27.85
CA ILE A 31 -31.07 9.19 29.15
C ILE A 31 -31.46 10.55 29.69
N GLY A 32 -31.35 11.61 28.88
CA GLY A 32 -31.72 12.98 29.28
C GLY A 32 -33.18 13.11 29.69
N TYR A 33 -34.15 12.69 28.86
CA TYR A 33 -35.57 12.81 29.20
C TYR A 33 -35.98 11.95 30.41
N PRO A 34 -35.55 10.68 30.56
CA PRO A 34 -35.84 9.94 31.79
C PRO A 34 -35.22 10.57 33.05
N LEU A 35 -33.99 11.10 32.97
CA LEU A 35 -33.40 11.84 34.10
C LEU A 35 -34.22 13.09 34.44
N LEU A 36 -34.68 13.84 33.44
CA LEU A 36 -35.55 14.98 33.63
C LEU A 36 -36.89 14.58 34.25
N ALA A 37 -37.49 13.47 33.81
CA ALA A 37 -38.73 12.96 34.38
C ALA A 37 -38.55 12.57 35.85
N ILE A 38 -37.46 11.89 36.21
CA ILE A 38 -37.13 11.56 37.60
C ILE A 38 -36.94 12.83 38.42
N LEU A 39 -36.24 13.84 37.90
CA LEU A 39 -36.07 15.13 38.57
C LEU A 39 -37.43 15.80 38.84
N VAL A 40 -38.34 15.79 37.88
CA VAL A 40 -39.71 16.32 38.06
C VAL A 40 -40.47 15.54 39.14
N VAL A 41 -40.35 14.21 39.18
CA VAL A 41 -40.97 13.38 40.23
C VAL A 41 -40.39 13.72 41.60
N VAL A 42 -39.07 13.89 41.72
CA VAL A 42 -38.42 14.32 42.97
C VAL A 42 -39.03 15.65 43.43
N ILE A 43 -39.08 16.65 42.56
CA ILE A 43 -39.67 17.97 42.87
C ILE A 43 -41.12 17.83 43.32
N ALA A 44 -41.94 17.03 42.62
CA ALA A 44 -43.34 16.83 42.94
C ALA A 44 -43.53 16.13 44.30
N VAL A 45 -42.73 15.10 44.60
CA VAL A 45 -42.75 14.43 45.91
C VAL A 45 -42.34 15.41 47.01
N THR A 46 -41.24 16.14 46.81
CA THR A 46 -40.77 17.15 47.77
C THR A 46 -41.85 18.19 48.04
N TRP A 47 -42.49 18.71 46.99
CA TRP A 47 -43.55 19.69 47.11
C TRP A 47 -44.75 19.15 47.89
N ASN A 48 -45.19 17.93 47.60
CA ASN A 48 -46.28 17.28 48.34
C ASN A 48 -45.93 17.08 49.83
N LEU A 49 -44.68 16.78 50.16
CA LEU A 49 -44.21 16.67 51.54
C LEU A 49 -44.22 18.01 52.29
N PHE A 50 -44.01 19.12 51.58
CA PHE A 50 -44.20 20.47 52.15
C PHE A 50 -45.69 20.78 52.37
N GLU A 51 -46.56 20.52 51.37
CA GLU A 51 -48.00 20.76 51.50
C GLU A 51 -48.65 19.96 52.64
N THR A 52 -48.16 18.74 52.87
CA THR A 52 -48.64 17.88 53.96
C THR A 52 -48.02 18.22 55.32
N GLY A 53 -47.13 19.21 55.39
CA GLY A 53 -46.49 19.68 56.63
C GLY A 53 -45.43 18.73 57.21
N ILE A 54 -45.09 17.67 56.47
CA ILE A 54 -44.01 16.74 56.82
C ILE A 54 -42.69 17.49 56.79
N TYR A 55 -42.45 18.24 55.70
CA TYR A 55 -41.36 19.21 55.60
C TYR A 55 -41.87 20.63 55.88
N SER A 56 -41.03 21.43 56.53
CA SER A 56 -41.28 22.85 56.77
C SER A 56 -39.94 23.58 56.81
N PHE A 57 -39.92 24.81 56.31
CA PHE A 57 -38.76 25.70 56.44
C PHE A 57 -38.58 26.24 57.85
N ASP A 58 -39.62 26.15 58.70
CA ASP A 58 -39.60 26.64 60.09
C ASP A 58 -39.18 25.56 61.10
N LYS A 59 -38.96 24.31 60.65
CA LYS A 59 -38.43 23.22 61.48
C LYS A 59 -36.91 23.18 61.36
N GLU A 60 -36.21 23.12 62.50
CA GLU A 60 -34.78 22.82 62.49
C GLU A 60 -34.56 21.45 61.82
N PHE A 61 -33.69 21.41 60.81
CA PHE A 61 -33.39 20.19 60.07
C PHE A 61 -32.52 19.28 60.94
N GLU A 62 -33.15 18.49 61.80
CA GLU A 62 -32.48 17.47 62.58
C GLU A 62 -32.40 16.14 61.81
N ILE A 63 -31.19 15.68 61.53
CA ILE A 63 -30.94 14.34 60.99
C ILE A 63 -31.10 13.34 62.12
N SER A 64 -32.24 12.66 62.15
CA SER A 64 -32.59 11.64 63.13
C SER A 64 -32.94 10.33 62.42
N PHE A 65 -33.06 9.24 63.17
CA PHE A 65 -33.51 7.95 62.62
C PHE A 65 -34.87 8.07 61.92
N VAL A 66 -35.78 8.91 62.45
CA VAL A 66 -37.12 9.12 61.91
C VAL A 66 -37.04 9.87 60.58
N THR A 67 -36.28 10.97 60.50
CA THR A 67 -36.17 11.76 59.27
C THR A 67 -35.42 11.01 58.16
N LEU A 68 -34.45 10.16 58.52
CA LEU A 68 -33.77 9.27 57.58
C LEU A 68 -34.71 8.17 57.04
N ASN A 69 -35.51 7.56 57.91
CA ASN A 69 -36.48 6.54 57.50
C ASN A 69 -37.57 7.12 56.61
N ASP A 70 -38.04 8.33 56.90
CA ASP A 70 -39.00 9.05 56.06
C ASP A 70 -38.39 9.42 54.70
N PHE A 71 -37.14 9.89 54.68
CA PHE A 71 -36.41 10.11 53.41
C PHE A 71 -36.35 8.83 52.57
N ALA A 72 -35.94 7.70 53.17
CA ALA A 72 -35.89 6.43 52.47
C ALA A 72 -37.28 6.01 51.96
N LYS A 73 -38.33 6.19 52.76
CA LYS A 73 -39.71 5.86 52.40
C LYS A 73 -40.22 6.67 51.22
N TYR A 74 -40.00 7.99 51.21
CA TYR A 74 -40.55 8.87 50.17
C TYR A 74 -39.70 8.92 48.89
N TYR A 75 -38.37 8.78 49.02
CA TYR A 75 -37.45 8.86 47.87
C TYR A 75 -36.96 7.51 47.34
N ALA A 76 -37.36 6.38 47.92
CA ALA A 76 -36.99 5.05 47.42
C ALA A 76 -37.27 4.88 45.91
N PHE A 77 -38.45 5.28 45.45
CA PHE A 77 -38.83 5.12 44.04
C PHE A 77 -38.01 6.02 43.09
N PRO A 78 -37.88 7.35 43.32
CA PRO A 78 -37.01 8.18 42.50
C PRO A 78 -35.54 7.71 42.48
N ILE A 79 -35.00 7.32 43.64
CA ILE A 79 -33.63 6.81 43.75
C ILE A 79 -33.47 5.51 42.96
N ALA A 80 -34.38 4.55 43.13
CA ALA A 80 -34.36 3.31 42.37
C ALA A 80 -34.51 3.56 40.86
N SER A 81 -35.32 4.54 40.47
CA SER A 81 -35.55 4.89 39.06
C SER A 81 -34.31 5.42 38.36
N LEU A 82 -33.34 6.02 39.08
CA LEU A 82 -32.07 6.49 38.51
C LEU A 82 -31.21 5.35 37.95
N THR A 83 -31.36 4.12 38.47
CA THR A 83 -30.54 2.98 38.06
C THR A 83 -30.66 2.70 36.56
N VAL A 84 -31.84 2.89 35.97
CA VAL A 84 -32.11 2.63 34.55
C VAL A 84 -31.35 3.62 33.64
N PRO A 85 -31.62 4.95 33.67
CA PRO A 85 -30.94 5.88 32.78
C PRO A 85 -29.43 5.96 33.03
N LEU A 86 -28.95 5.77 34.26
CA LEU A 86 -27.51 5.75 34.53
C LEU A 86 -26.84 4.54 33.88
N THR A 87 -27.44 3.35 33.99
CA THR A 87 -26.93 2.12 33.34
C THR A 87 -26.92 2.28 31.82
N PHE A 88 -28.02 2.80 31.25
CA PHE A 88 -28.08 3.10 29.82
C PHE A 88 -27.05 4.15 29.40
N GLY A 89 -26.79 5.16 30.24
CA GLY A 89 -25.77 6.18 30.02
C GLY A 89 -24.37 5.58 29.87
N VAL A 90 -23.97 4.71 30.80
CA VAL A 90 -22.68 4.02 30.74
C VAL A 90 -22.58 3.13 29.51
N MET A 91 -23.64 2.38 29.20
CA MET A 91 -23.67 1.48 28.04
C MET A 91 -23.58 2.25 26.72
N PHE A 92 -24.35 3.32 26.56
CA PHE A 92 -24.33 4.17 25.37
C PHE A 92 -22.98 4.84 25.19
N ASN A 93 -22.38 5.35 26.27
CA ASN A 93 -21.03 5.93 26.24
C ASN A 93 -19.99 4.92 25.74
N ARG A 94 -20.02 3.67 26.24
CA ARG A 94 -19.11 2.61 25.77
C ARG A 94 -19.28 2.31 24.29
N PHE A 95 -20.52 2.23 23.78
CA PHE A 95 -20.75 2.00 22.35
C PHE A 95 -20.31 3.17 21.48
N HIS A 96 -20.60 4.39 21.93
CA HIS A 96 -20.19 5.62 21.24
C HIS A 96 -18.67 5.73 21.15
N SER A 97 -17.97 5.58 22.28
CA SER A 97 -16.50 5.56 22.30
C SER A 97 -15.91 4.43 21.45
N SER A 98 -16.49 3.22 21.52
CA SER A 98 -16.03 2.08 20.71
C SER A 98 -16.15 2.35 19.21
N LYS A 99 -17.26 2.94 18.78
CA LYS A 99 -17.50 3.26 17.37
C LYS A 99 -16.61 4.40 16.89
N GLN A 100 -16.46 5.46 17.67
CA GLN A 100 -15.52 6.55 17.37
C GLN A 100 -14.10 6.04 17.23
N LYS A 101 -13.67 5.16 18.13
CA LYS A 101 -12.35 4.52 18.05
C LYS A 101 -12.20 3.67 16.80
N ALA A 102 -13.21 2.87 16.44
CA ALA A 102 -13.18 2.07 15.21
C ALA A 102 -13.05 2.96 13.96
N LYS A 103 -13.83 4.05 13.87
CA LYS A 103 -13.71 5.02 12.78
C LYS A 103 -12.35 5.71 12.74
N SER A 104 -11.84 6.12 13.90
CA SER A 104 -10.51 6.71 14.02
C SER A 104 -9.42 5.74 13.55
N ASN A 105 -9.50 4.47 13.94
CA ASN A 105 -8.55 3.45 13.50
C ASN A 105 -8.60 3.26 11.98
N LEU A 106 -9.80 3.17 11.39
CA LEU A 106 -9.96 3.08 9.93
C LEU A 106 -9.33 4.26 9.20
N LEU A 107 -9.52 5.49 9.70
CA LEU A 107 -8.90 6.69 9.13
C LEU A 107 -7.37 6.66 9.24
N VAL A 108 -6.85 6.18 10.37
CA VAL A 108 -5.39 6.01 10.58
C VAL A 108 -4.83 4.94 9.64
N GLU A 109 -5.50 3.80 9.49
CA GLU A 109 -5.10 2.74 8.56
C GLU A 109 -5.10 3.23 7.11
N GLN A 110 -6.11 3.98 6.69
CA GLN A 110 -6.17 4.59 5.36
C GLN A 110 -5.03 5.60 5.14
N ASN A 111 -4.75 6.43 6.13
CA ASN A 111 -3.65 7.40 6.07
C ASN A 111 -2.29 6.68 5.99
N ASN A 112 -2.09 5.64 6.80
CA ASN A 112 -0.88 4.81 6.76
C ASN A 112 -0.70 4.13 5.41
N SER A 113 -1.76 3.55 4.83
CA SER A 113 -1.71 2.95 3.50
C SER A 113 -1.30 3.97 2.44
N ALA A 114 -1.89 5.17 2.47
CA ALA A 114 -1.56 6.24 1.54
C ALA A 114 -0.09 6.68 1.68
N ASN A 115 0.37 6.93 2.91
CA ASN A 115 1.75 7.32 3.18
C ASN A 115 2.74 6.25 2.73
N ASN A 116 2.45 4.97 3.02
CA ASN A 116 3.30 3.87 2.60
C ASN A 116 3.36 3.76 1.08
N PHE A 117 2.23 3.91 0.37
CA PHE A 117 2.20 3.92 -1.09
C PHE A 117 3.08 5.02 -1.69
N PHE A 118 2.92 6.26 -1.24
CA PHE A 118 3.71 7.39 -1.77
C PHE A 118 5.19 7.29 -1.40
N ASN A 119 5.52 6.88 -0.18
CA ASN A 119 6.90 6.69 0.24
C ASN A 119 7.59 5.57 -0.55
N HIS A 120 6.89 4.44 -0.75
CA HIS A 120 7.42 3.32 -1.51
C HIS A 120 7.68 3.70 -2.98
N TYR A 121 6.73 4.40 -3.62
CA TYR A 121 6.94 4.94 -4.97
C TYR A 121 8.11 5.92 -5.02
N LYS A 122 8.20 6.85 -4.06
CA LYS A 122 9.31 7.81 -3.96
C LYS A 122 10.65 7.10 -3.90
N TYR A 123 10.83 6.13 -2.99
CA TYR A 123 12.08 5.37 -2.88
C TYR A 123 12.38 4.55 -4.12
N PHE A 124 11.36 4.02 -4.79
CA PHE A 124 11.54 3.32 -6.06
C PHE A 124 12.02 4.27 -7.18
N ALA A 125 11.46 5.48 -7.26
CA ALA A 125 11.86 6.48 -8.24
C ALA A 125 13.30 6.94 -8.00
N GLU A 126 13.67 7.24 -6.76
CA GLU A 126 15.05 7.57 -6.35
C GLU A 126 16.03 6.43 -6.68
N PHE A 127 15.61 5.17 -6.47
CA PHE A 127 16.40 4.00 -6.84
C PHE A 127 16.60 3.89 -8.36
N CYS A 128 15.56 4.11 -9.16
CA CYS A 128 15.67 4.13 -10.62
C CYS A 128 16.58 5.26 -11.12
N GLU A 129 16.53 6.42 -10.49
CA GLU A 129 17.40 7.56 -10.82
C GLU A 129 18.88 7.24 -10.51
N SER A 130 19.17 6.65 -9.35
CA SER A 130 20.54 6.18 -9.01
C SER A 130 21.04 5.17 -10.05
N LEU A 131 20.22 4.18 -10.40
CA LEU A 131 20.60 3.17 -11.41
C LEU A 131 20.90 3.81 -12.77
N SER A 132 20.12 4.82 -13.17
CA SER A 132 20.35 5.54 -14.43
C SER A 132 21.66 6.33 -14.41
N ASN A 133 22.05 6.89 -13.26
CA ASN A 133 23.27 7.69 -13.11
C ASN A 133 24.52 6.82 -13.01
N ASP A 134 24.44 5.69 -12.31
CA ASP A 134 25.60 4.85 -11.97
C ASP A 134 26.02 3.91 -13.12
N PHE A 135 25.08 3.49 -13.96
CA PHE A 135 25.33 2.43 -14.95
C PHE A 135 25.40 2.89 -16.40
N PHE A 136 24.95 4.11 -16.72
CA PHE A 136 24.50 4.40 -18.08
C PHE A 136 24.85 5.81 -18.61
N ASN A 137 25.21 5.85 -19.90
CA ASN A 137 25.62 7.05 -20.63
C ASN A 137 24.45 7.56 -21.49
N LYS A 138 23.49 8.35 -20.98
CA LYS A 138 22.40 9.04 -21.75
C LYS A 138 21.57 8.22 -22.78
N LYS A 139 21.88 6.95 -23.08
CA LYS A 139 21.26 6.10 -24.12
C LYS A 139 20.09 5.29 -23.56
N GLU A 140 19.95 5.32 -22.25
CA GLU A 140 19.00 4.57 -21.45
C GLU A 140 18.05 5.53 -20.76
N ASN A 141 16.76 5.20 -20.77
CA ASN A 141 15.74 5.96 -20.04
C ASN A 141 14.87 4.97 -19.25
N ILE A 142 14.90 5.12 -17.93
CA ILE A 142 14.04 4.37 -17.01
C ILE A 142 12.90 5.30 -16.60
N GLY A 143 11.68 4.97 -17.02
CA GLY A 143 10.46 5.65 -16.61
C GLY A 143 9.89 5.03 -15.34
N PRO A 144 10.20 5.57 -14.14
CA PRO A 144 9.82 4.95 -12.86
C PRO A 144 8.31 4.81 -12.71
N GLU A 145 7.53 5.76 -13.22
CA GLU A 145 6.06 5.74 -13.17
C GLU A 145 5.45 4.51 -13.85
N ILE A 146 5.86 4.24 -15.09
CA ILE A 146 5.37 3.12 -15.89
C ILE A 146 5.86 1.81 -15.28
N LEU A 147 7.14 1.78 -14.92
CA LEU A 147 7.78 0.60 -14.36
C LEU A 147 7.14 0.21 -13.02
N TYR A 148 6.92 1.17 -12.12
CA TYR A 148 6.27 0.93 -10.84
C TYR A 148 4.84 0.41 -11.00
N LYS A 149 4.05 0.99 -11.91
CA LYS A 149 2.67 0.54 -12.17
C LYS A 149 2.62 -0.88 -12.74
N LYS A 150 3.64 -1.28 -13.51
CA LYS A 150 3.75 -2.63 -14.07
C LYS A 150 4.24 -3.65 -13.05
N LEU A 151 5.18 -3.23 -12.20
CA LEU A 151 5.77 -4.06 -11.17
C LEU A 151 4.81 -4.25 -9.99
N PHE A 152 4.08 -3.21 -9.57
CA PHE A 152 3.13 -3.23 -8.46
C PHE A 152 1.70 -2.84 -8.91
N PRO A 153 1.04 -3.61 -9.78
CA PRO A 153 -0.27 -3.26 -10.33
C PRO A 153 -1.39 -3.24 -9.29
N GLU A 154 -1.23 -3.99 -8.20
CA GLU A 154 -2.19 -4.07 -7.10
C GLU A 154 -1.98 -2.98 -6.04
N ALA A 155 -0.84 -2.29 -6.06
CA ALA A 155 -0.55 -1.23 -5.12
C ALA A 155 -1.36 0.03 -5.46
N SER A 156 -2.06 0.56 -4.47
CA SER A 156 -2.86 1.77 -4.56
C SER A 156 -2.81 2.56 -3.25
N VAL A 157 -3.34 3.78 -3.28
CA VAL A 157 -3.47 4.63 -2.09
C VAL A 157 -4.27 3.94 -0.98
N VAL A 158 -5.31 3.19 -1.36
CA VAL A 158 -6.23 2.50 -0.42
C VAL A 158 -5.69 1.13 0.00
N HIS A 159 -4.92 0.48 -0.86
CA HIS A 159 -4.37 -0.85 -0.63
C HIS A 159 -2.89 -0.88 -1.00
N PHE A 160 -2.03 -0.71 0.00
CA PHE A 160 -0.60 -0.80 -0.17
C PHE A 160 -0.13 -2.26 -0.16
N THR A 161 0.67 -2.64 -1.15
CA THR A 161 1.35 -3.94 -1.24
C THR A 161 2.74 -3.76 -1.81
N THR A 162 3.66 -4.60 -1.33
CA THR A 162 5.08 -4.68 -1.73
C THR A 162 5.36 -5.95 -2.55
N ASN A 163 4.34 -6.75 -2.83
CA ASN A 163 4.46 -7.90 -3.73
C ASN A 163 4.44 -7.41 -5.17
N ALA A 164 5.51 -7.69 -5.89
CA ALA A 164 5.62 -7.40 -7.30
C ALA A 164 4.98 -8.51 -8.16
N ASN A 165 4.42 -8.12 -9.29
CA ASN A 165 3.69 -8.99 -10.20
C ASN A 165 4.63 -9.89 -11.00
N GLU A 166 4.46 -11.20 -10.91
CA GLU A 166 5.29 -12.18 -11.64
C GLU A 166 5.19 -12.08 -13.15
N LYS A 167 4.04 -11.64 -13.70
CA LYS A 167 3.87 -11.42 -15.15
C LYS A 167 4.83 -10.37 -15.72
N PHE A 168 5.37 -9.50 -14.86
CA PHE A 168 6.40 -8.55 -15.25
C PHE A 168 7.63 -9.25 -15.86
N ILE A 169 7.99 -10.43 -15.36
CA ILE A 169 9.11 -11.21 -15.89
C ILE A 169 8.77 -11.76 -17.28
N ASP A 170 7.54 -12.22 -17.51
CA ASP A 170 7.10 -12.72 -18.81
C ASP A 170 7.17 -11.63 -19.88
N ASP A 171 6.76 -10.41 -19.54
CA ASP A 171 6.84 -9.25 -20.44
C ASP A 171 8.30 -8.93 -20.81
N ILE A 172 9.22 -8.98 -19.83
CA ILE A 172 10.66 -8.75 -20.07
C ILE A 172 11.26 -9.83 -20.95
N ILE A 173 10.99 -11.10 -20.66
CA ILE A 173 11.51 -12.23 -21.43
C ILE A 173 10.99 -12.19 -22.87
N SER A 174 9.73 -11.81 -23.06
CA SER A 174 9.14 -11.61 -24.39
C SER A 174 9.85 -10.48 -25.16
N ALA A 175 10.18 -9.37 -24.49
CA ALA A 175 10.93 -8.27 -25.11
C ALA A 175 12.36 -8.70 -25.51
N PHE A 176 13.05 -9.47 -24.66
CA PHE A 176 14.34 -10.05 -25.02
C PHE A 176 14.22 -10.99 -26.22
N HIS A 177 13.21 -11.86 -26.24
CA HIS A 177 12.99 -12.78 -27.35
C HIS A 177 12.80 -12.05 -28.68
N ASN A 178 11.95 -11.01 -28.71
CA ASN A 178 11.75 -10.19 -29.92
C ASN A 178 13.06 -9.55 -30.38
N THR A 179 13.84 -8.98 -29.46
CA THR A 179 15.13 -8.34 -29.78
C THR A 179 16.13 -9.35 -30.35
N LEU A 180 16.14 -10.57 -29.83
CA LEU A 180 16.99 -11.65 -30.33
C LEU A 180 16.59 -12.12 -31.73
N GLU A 181 15.28 -12.27 -32.01
CA GLU A 181 14.81 -12.60 -33.36
C GLU A 181 15.09 -11.48 -34.37
N GLU A 182 14.94 -10.20 -33.98
CA GLU A 182 15.33 -9.07 -34.82
C GLU A 182 16.83 -9.10 -35.16
N TYR A 183 17.67 -9.36 -34.17
CA TYR A 183 19.11 -9.48 -34.38
C TYR A 183 19.46 -10.68 -35.29
N LYS A 184 18.84 -11.83 -35.09
CA LYS A 184 19.00 -13.01 -35.96
C LYS A 184 18.59 -12.73 -37.39
N ASN A 185 17.47 -12.05 -37.61
CA ASN A 185 17.05 -11.63 -38.94
C ASN A 185 18.05 -10.65 -39.56
N HIS A 186 18.61 -9.74 -38.78
CA HIS A 186 19.66 -8.84 -39.26
C HIS A 186 20.93 -9.60 -39.66
N LEU A 187 21.38 -10.58 -38.86
CA LEU A 187 22.53 -11.44 -39.16
C LEU A 187 22.37 -12.20 -40.48
N LEU A 188 21.16 -12.71 -40.77
CA LEU A 188 20.88 -13.46 -42.00
C LEU A 188 20.85 -12.59 -43.25
N ASN A 189 20.52 -11.31 -43.12
CA ASN A 189 20.30 -10.40 -44.24
C ASN A 189 21.47 -9.43 -44.50
N THR A 190 22.47 -9.39 -43.62
CA THR A 190 23.55 -8.38 -43.67
C THR A 190 24.89 -9.03 -43.95
N GLU A 191 25.61 -8.52 -44.95
CA GLU A 191 26.98 -8.94 -45.23
C GLU A 191 27.95 -8.44 -44.14
N LEU A 192 28.90 -9.29 -43.75
CA LEU A 192 29.99 -8.93 -42.87
C LEU A 192 31.19 -8.42 -43.68
N LYS A 193 31.76 -7.30 -43.25
CA LYS A 193 33.03 -6.77 -43.73
C LYS A 193 34.12 -7.11 -42.73
N THR A 194 35.05 -7.97 -43.12
CA THR A 194 36.24 -8.28 -42.31
C THR A 194 37.27 -7.17 -42.47
N VAL A 195 37.69 -6.58 -41.36
CA VAL A 195 38.77 -5.58 -41.30
C VAL A 195 39.89 -6.17 -40.46
N SER A 196 41.07 -6.34 -41.06
CA SER A 196 42.29 -6.75 -40.37
C SER A 196 43.16 -5.54 -40.09
N SER A 197 43.51 -5.29 -38.83
CA SER A 197 44.49 -4.28 -38.45
C SER A 197 45.69 -4.93 -37.77
N LEU A 198 46.90 -4.51 -38.17
CA LEU A 198 48.13 -4.88 -37.47
C LEU A 198 48.26 -4.00 -36.25
N GLN A 199 48.31 -4.58 -35.05
CA GLN A 199 48.55 -3.84 -33.82
C GLN A 199 49.95 -4.19 -33.31
N GLU A 200 50.83 -3.19 -33.24
CA GLU A 200 52.16 -3.35 -32.65
C GLU A 200 52.03 -3.28 -31.12
N THR A 201 52.15 -4.42 -30.45
CA THR A 201 52.28 -4.46 -28.98
C THR A 201 53.73 -4.27 -28.58
N GLY A 202 53.98 -3.31 -27.69
CA GLY A 202 55.33 -2.88 -27.32
C GLY A 202 56.20 -3.96 -26.65
N TYR A 203 57.50 -3.84 -26.92
CA TYR A 203 58.68 -4.50 -26.35
C TYR A 203 59.14 -5.87 -26.86
N PHE A 204 58.32 -6.65 -27.56
CA PHE A 204 58.81 -7.78 -28.39
C PHE A 204 57.93 -7.87 -29.65
N GLN A 205 58.55 -7.93 -30.84
CA GLN A 205 57.87 -7.90 -32.15
C GLN A 205 57.05 -9.18 -32.42
N GLU A 206 55.93 -9.33 -31.74
CA GLU A 206 54.83 -10.19 -32.20
C GLU A 206 53.76 -9.29 -32.80
N VAL A 207 53.53 -9.42 -34.10
CA VAL A 207 52.48 -8.68 -34.80
C VAL A 207 51.22 -9.54 -34.74
N GLU A 208 50.36 -9.29 -33.76
CA GLU A 208 49.04 -9.89 -33.75
C GLU A 208 48.15 -9.22 -34.80
N THR A 209 47.62 -10.02 -35.72
CA THR A 209 46.61 -9.55 -36.67
C THR A 209 45.25 -9.66 -35.99
N ILE A 210 44.68 -8.52 -35.58
CA ILE A 210 43.33 -8.50 -35.05
C ILE A 210 42.36 -8.46 -36.22
N VAL A 211 41.55 -9.51 -36.34
CA VAL A 211 40.51 -9.64 -37.36
C VAL A 211 39.17 -9.24 -36.71
N VAL A 212 38.60 -8.12 -37.14
CA VAL A 212 37.28 -7.66 -36.66
C VAL A 212 36.26 -7.79 -37.79
N ASN A 213 35.16 -8.48 -37.51
CA ASN A 213 34.02 -8.56 -38.42
C ASN A 213 33.05 -7.41 -38.11
N LEU A 214 32.86 -6.52 -39.07
CA LEU A 214 31.91 -5.41 -38.95
C LEU A 214 30.68 -5.66 -39.81
N PHE A 215 29.52 -5.23 -39.34
CA PHE A 215 28.34 -5.18 -40.18
C PHE A 215 28.50 -4.10 -41.26
N LYS A 216 28.10 -4.43 -42.50
CA LYS A 216 28.01 -3.43 -43.58
C LYS A 216 27.00 -2.33 -43.24
N GLU A 217 25.90 -2.71 -42.61
CA GLU A 217 24.90 -1.79 -42.04
C GLU A 217 24.80 -2.04 -40.54
N PRO A 218 25.00 -1.04 -39.66
CA PRO A 218 24.93 -1.25 -38.22
C PRO A 218 23.55 -1.75 -37.79
N PHE A 219 23.52 -2.74 -36.88
CA PHE A 219 22.27 -3.18 -36.29
C PHE A 219 21.76 -2.15 -35.29
N LYS A 220 20.51 -1.72 -35.45
CA LYS A 220 19.86 -0.84 -34.49
C LYS A 220 19.24 -1.66 -33.36
N PHE A 221 19.95 -1.80 -32.25
CA PHE A 221 19.41 -2.46 -31.07
C PHE A 221 18.40 -1.55 -30.37
N GLN A 222 17.17 -2.04 -30.20
CA GLN A 222 16.12 -1.35 -29.46
C GLN A 222 15.49 -2.30 -28.44
N PHE A 223 15.58 -1.96 -27.16
CA PHE A 223 14.86 -2.67 -26.10
C PHE A 223 13.88 -1.71 -25.43
N LYS A 224 12.60 -2.02 -25.54
CA LYS A 224 11.51 -1.22 -24.95
C LYS A 224 10.54 -2.14 -24.23
N CYS A 225 10.58 -2.14 -22.90
CA CYS A 225 9.67 -2.96 -22.09
C CYS A 225 9.34 -2.26 -20.77
N ASN A 226 8.04 -2.14 -20.46
CA ASN A 226 7.54 -1.72 -19.15
C ASN A 226 8.22 -0.48 -18.53
N GLY A 227 8.51 0.54 -19.34
CA GLY A 227 9.16 1.78 -18.89
C GLY A 227 10.69 1.76 -18.98
N ILE A 228 11.30 0.66 -19.41
CA ILE A 228 12.73 0.55 -19.68
C ILE A 228 12.93 0.77 -21.18
N TYR A 229 13.77 1.75 -21.53
CA TYR A 229 14.12 2.07 -22.90
C TYR A 229 15.64 2.08 -23.08
N TYR A 230 16.12 1.37 -24.09
CA TYR A 230 17.52 1.29 -24.48
C TYR A 230 17.62 1.32 -26.00
N GLU A 231 18.50 2.16 -26.54
CA GLU A 231 18.80 2.19 -27.97
C GLU A 231 20.29 2.39 -28.23
N GLU A 232 20.89 1.51 -29.04
CA GLU A 232 22.28 1.63 -29.48
C GLU A 232 22.48 1.03 -30.87
N PHE A 233 23.37 1.64 -31.66
CA PHE A 233 23.81 1.06 -32.94
C PHE A 233 25.02 0.15 -32.72
N ILE A 234 24.92 -1.08 -33.22
CA ILE A 234 25.90 -2.14 -33.06
C ILE A 234 26.60 -2.33 -34.40
N SER A 235 27.89 -2.00 -34.46
CA SER A 235 28.70 -2.14 -35.68
C SER A 235 29.41 -3.50 -35.80
N SER A 236 29.48 -4.29 -34.73
CA SER A 236 30.16 -5.60 -34.69
C SER A 236 29.31 -6.62 -33.93
N PRO A 237 29.21 -7.88 -34.39
CA PRO A 237 28.55 -8.96 -33.65
C PRO A 237 29.05 -9.13 -32.21
N SER A 238 30.36 -8.92 -31.98
CA SER A 238 31.00 -9.06 -30.66
C SER A 238 30.43 -8.11 -29.60
N ASN A 239 29.85 -6.98 -30.02
CA ASN A 239 29.32 -5.98 -29.09
C ASN A 239 27.90 -6.32 -28.62
N PHE A 240 27.19 -7.21 -29.34
CA PHE A 240 25.81 -7.57 -29.03
C PHE A 240 25.69 -8.28 -27.68
N SER A 241 26.58 -9.25 -27.40
CA SER A 241 26.58 -9.97 -26.12
C SER A 241 26.82 -9.03 -24.93
N GLY A 242 27.71 -8.06 -25.08
CA GLY A 242 27.97 -7.02 -24.09
C GLY A 242 26.73 -6.15 -23.79
N ILE A 243 26.00 -5.73 -24.82
CA ILE A 243 24.77 -4.93 -24.66
C ILE A 243 23.66 -5.76 -23.99
N LEU A 244 23.49 -7.01 -24.43
CA LEU A 244 22.52 -7.92 -23.83
C LEU A 244 22.80 -8.14 -22.33
N GLN A 245 24.07 -8.35 -21.96
CA GLN A 245 24.49 -8.51 -20.58
C GLN A 245 24.26 -7.23 -19.75
N ARG A 246 24.48 -6.04 -20.32
CA ARG A 246 24.19 -4.77 -19.64
C ARG A 246 22.71 -4.63 -19.30
N ILE A 247 21.82 -4.92 -20.24
CA ILE A 247 20.36 -4.84 -20.01
C ILE A 247 19.94 -5.91 -19.01
N ARG A 248 20.46 -7.14 -19.11
CA ARG A 248 20.24 -8.19 -18.11
C ARG A 248 20.64 -7.72 -16.71
N ASN A 249 21.82 -7.10 -16.55
CA ASN A 249 22.28 -6.57 -15.27
C ASN A 249 21.36 -5.46 -14.76
N LEU A 250 20.89 -4.56 -15.63
CA LEU A 250 19.90 -3.53 -15.27
C LEU A 250 18.62 -4.15 -14.72
N ILE A 251 18.03 -5.13 -15.42
CA ILE A 251 16.83 -5.84 -14.93
C ILE A 251 17.12 -6.50 -13.59
N PHE A 252 18.25 -7.19 -13.48
CA PHE A 252 18.64 -7.87 -12.26
C PHE A 252 18.73 -6.90 -11.08
N MET A 253 19.34 -5.73 -11.26
CA MET A 253 19.40 -4.69 -10.22
C MET A 253 18.03 -4.09 -9.90
N LEU A 254 17.19 -3.87 -10.90
CA LEU A 254 15.81 -3.42 -10.68
C LEU A 254 15.03 -4.39 -9.78
N LEU A 255 15.21 -5.69 -9.98
CA LEU A 255 14.59 -6.73 -9.15
C LEU A 255 15.19 -6.82 -7.74
N HIS A 256 16.36 -6.21 -7.49
CA HIS A 256 16.96 -6.09 -6.16
C HIS A 256 16.51 -4.85 -5.38
N PHE A 257 15.50 -4.13 -5.87
CA PHE A 257 14.91 -3.06 -5.08
C PHE A 257 14.41 -3.60 -3.73
N ASN A 258 14.96 -3.09 -2.63
CA ASN A 258 14.65 -3.55 -1.26
C ASN A 258 13.16 -3.45 -0.88
N GLY A 259 12.37 -2.66 -1.60
CA GLY A 259 10.92 -2.57 -1.40
C GLY A 259 10.13 -3.77 -1.94
N ILE A 260 10.73 -4.68 -2.70
CA ILE A 260 10.06 -5.86 -3.25
C ILE A 260 10.09 -7.00 -2.22
N SER A 261 8.93 -7.40 -1.71
CA SER A 261 8.83 -8.49 -0.73
C SER A 261 9.10 -9.87 -1.33
N ASN A 262 8.73 -10.10 -2.59
CA ASN A 262 8.93 -11.36 -3.31
C ASN A 262 10.11 -11.31 -4.31
N HIS A 263 11.16 -10.52 -4.02
CA HIS A 263 12.28 -10.31 -4.95
C HIS A 263 12.97 -11.62 -5.35
N GLN A 264 13.22 -12.51 -4.38
CA GLN A 264 13.89 -13.79 -4.63
C GLN A 264 13.17 -14.62 -5.69
N LEU A 265 11.84 -14.72 -5.57
CA LEU A 265 11.00 -15.44 -6.53
C LEU A 265 11.11 -14.84 -7.94
N LEU A 266 11.10 -13.51 -8.05
CA LEU A 266 11.21 -12.82 -9.33
C LEU A 266 12.60 -13.00 -9.96
N ILE A 267 13.65 -12.93 -9.14
CA ILE A 267 15.03 -13.12 -9.58
C ILE A 267 15.23 -14.55 -10.10
N ASP A 268 14.79 -15.55 -9.35
CA ASP A 268 14.93 -16.96 -9.74
C ASP A 268 14.16 -17.25 -11.03
N ASN A 269 12.94 -16.72 -11.15
CA ASN A 269 12.11 -16.84 -12.36
C ASN A 269 12.79 -16.15 -13.57
N PHE A 270 13.31 -14.93 -13.37
CA PHE A 270 14.02 -14.19 -14.40
C PHE A 270 15.27 -14.93 -14.89
N LEU A 271 16.16 -15.34 -13.97
CA LEU A 271 17.39 -16.03 -14.31
C LEU A 271 17.11 -17.35 -15.05
N THR A 272 16.16 -18.14 -14.56
CA THR A 272 15.80 -19.42 -15.18
C THR A 272 15.30 -19.24 -16.61
N LYS A 273 14.38 -18.28 -16.83
CA LYS A 273 13.82 -18.00 -18.15
C LYS A 273 14.86 -17.39 -19.09
N PHE A 274 15.70 -16.48 -18.60
CA PHE A 274 16.73 -15.83 -19.39
C PHE A 274 17.80 -16.83 -19.85
N VAL A 275 18.30 -17.69 -18.96
CA VAL A 275 19.28 -18.74 -19.33
C VAL A 275 18.69 -19.70 -20.37
N THR A 276 17.41 -20.05 -20.23
CA THR A 276 16.71 -20.89 -21.22
C THR A 276 16.63 -20.19 -22.58
N LEU A 277 16.27 -18.90 -22.59
CA LEU A 277 16.22 -18.08 -23.80
C LEU A 277 17.59 -17.98 -24.48
N GLU A 278 18.65 -17.72 -23.71
CA GLU A 278 20.02 -17.60 -24.21
C GLU A 278 20.51 -18.92 -24.82
N LYS A 279 20.25 -20.05 -24.15
CA LYS A 279 20.61 -21.39 -24.66
C LYS A 279 19.88 -21.69 -25.98
N ASN A 280 18.58 -21.39 -26.05
CA ASN A 280 17.80 -21.60 -27.27
C ASN A 280 18.33 -20.75 -28.43
N PHE A 281 18.68 -19.50 -28.15
CA PHE A 281 19.26 -18.60 -29.15
C PHE A 281 20.61 -19.12 -29.67
N LYS A 282 21.54 -19.47 -28.77
CA LYS A 282 22.85 -20.05 -29.11
C LYS A 282 22.76 -21.34 -29.94
N THR A 283 21.73 -22.15 -29.71
CA THR A 283 21.52 -23.40 -30.46
C THR A 283 21.05 -23.12 -31.89
N GLN A 284 20.27 -22.07 -32.10
CA GLN A 284 19.68 -21.74 -33.41
C GLN A 284 20.64 -20.97 -34.31
N VAL A 285 21.42 -20.06 -33.74
CA VAL A 285 22.42 -19.31 -34.48
C VAL A 285 23.74 -20.04 -34.21
N ASN A 286 24.16 -20.90 -35.15
CA ASN A 286 25.38 -21.72 -35.09
C ASN A 286 26.63 -20.83 -35.05
N ILE A 287 26.82 -20.16 -33.92
CA ILE A 287 27.78 -19.08 -33.72
C ILE A 287 28.72 -19.56 -32.61
N ASP A 288 29.86 -20.10 -33.03
CA ASP A 288 31.07 -20.22 -32.21
C ASP A 288 31.74 -18.83 -31.97
N GLN A 289 31.07 -17.72 -32.29
CA GLN A 289 31.54 -16.34 -32.14
C GLN A 289 30.71 -15.50 -31.14
N PHE A 290 30.05 -16.15 -30.17
CA PHE A 290 29.28 -15.49 -29.10
C PHE A 290 30.03 -15.48 -27.77
#